data_AF-A0AAD5D901-F1
#
_entry.id   AF-A0AAD5D901-F1
#
_cell.length_a   1.000
_cell.length_b   1.000
_cell.length_c   1.000
_cell.angle_alpha   90.00
_cell.angle_beta   90.00
_cell.angle_gamma   90.00
#
_symmetry.space_group_name_H-M   'P 1'
#
loop_
_entity.id
_entity.type
_entity.pdbx_description
1 polymer ?
#
loop_
_entity_poly.entity_id
_entity_poly.type
_entity_poly.pdbx_seq_one_letter_code
_entity_poly.pdbx_strand_id
1 'polypeptide(L)'
;MVGDLLGASKKFNTLSSVVDFDLKNKTVKSPGSHTRNLRRVRQGLDLIRELFKNFLSTEKYSLKKAATTAYQQVCAPYHTWAVRTAVSAGMCTLPTRDQLLLNLNETDKSAAKEMRRYIKASSDVIKIIDNLYIARGITLDW
;
A
#
# COMPACT_ATOMS: atom_id res chain seq x y z
N MET A 1 1.04 2.53 -12.66
CA MET A 1 0.10 2.37 -11.53
C MET A 1 -0.40 3.71 -10.98
N VAL A 2 0.37 4.46 -10.17
CA VAL A 2 -0.07 5.81 -9.70
C VAL A 2 -0.17 6.79 -10.87
N GLY A 3 0.82 6.78 -11.78
CA GLY A 3 0.76 7.56 -13.02
C GLY A 3 -0.47 7.25 -13.89
N ASP A 4 -0.90 5.98 -13.93
CA ASP A 4 -2.09 5.58 -14.68
C ASP A 4 -3.36 6.14 -14.05
N LEU A 5 -3.43 6.19 -12.72
CA LEU A 5 -4.55 6.82 -12.01
C LEU A 5 -4.55 8.34 -12.16
N LEU A 6 -3.38 8.99 -12.22
CA LEU A 6 -3.26 10.40 -12.59
C LEU A 6 -3.72 10.67 -14.04
N GLY A 7 -3.48 9.72 -14.95
CA GLY A 7 -4.05 9.77 -16.30
C GLY A 7 -5.57 9.64 -16.28
N ALA A 8 -6.08 8.69 -15.49
CA ALA A 8 -7.50 8.43 -15.31
C ALA A 8 -8.25 9.62 -14.68
N SER A 9 -7.62 10.35 -13.75
CA SER A 9 -8.24 11.49 -13.07
C SER A 9 -8.55 12.66 -14.01
N LYS A 10 -7.98 12.70 -15.22
CA LYS A 10 -8.35 13.66 -16.27
C LYS A 10 -9.74 13.38 -16.87
N LYS A 11 -10.24 12.15 -16.72
CA LYS A 11 -11.51 11.68 -17.28
C LYS A 11 -12.53 11.31 -16.21
N PHE A 12 -12.08 10.90 -15.04
CA PHE A 12 -12.93 10.43 -13.95
C PHE A 12 -12.77 11.31 -12.71
N ASN A 13 -13.88 11.93 -12.29
CA ASN A 13 -13.89 12.84 -11.14
C ASN A 13 -13.93 12.11 -9.78
N THR A 14 -14.25 10.81 -9.75
CA THR A 14 -14.38 10.04 -8.51
C THR A 14 -13.81 8.64 -8.67
N LEU A 15 -13.41 8.02 -7.55
CA LEU A 15 -13.01 6.60 -7.56
C LEU A 15 -14.17 5.68 -7.98
N SER A 16 -15.41 6.09 -7.70
CA SER A 16 -16.61 5.37 -8.16
C SER A 16 -16.62 5.27 -9.68
N SER A 17 -16.48 6.39 -10.39
CA SER A 17 -16.52 6.38 -11.86
C SER A 17 -15.35 5.63 -12.48
N VAL A 18 -14.20 5.61 -11.81
CA VAL A 18 -13.06 4.74 -12.19
C VAL A 18 -13.44 3.26 -12.14
N VAL A 19 -14.05 2.80 -11.04
CA VAL A 19 -14.42 1.39 -10.86
C VAL A 19 -15.60 1.01 -11.76
N ASP A 20 -16.61 1.88 -11.85
CA ASP A 20 -17.81 1.66 -12.67
C ASP A 20 -17.45 1.50 -14.16
N PHE A 21 -16.45 2.26 -14.63
CA PHE A 21 -15.95 2.15 -16.01
C PHE A 21 -15.40 0.75 -16.30
N ASP A 22 -14.50 0.23 -15.47
CA ASP A 22 -13.92 -1.10 -15.71
C ASP A 22 -14.93 -2.23 -15.45
N LEU A 23 -15.88 -2.02 -14.52
CA LEU A 23 -16.96 -2.97 -14.28
C LEU A 23 -17.83 -3.13 -15.54
N LYS A 24 -18.27 -2.00 -16.13
CA LYS A 24 -19.07 -1.98 -17.36
C LYS A 24 -18.34 -2.65 -18.54
N ASN A 25 -17.03 -2.46 -18.63
CA ASN A 25 -16.19 -3.02 -19.69
C ASN A 25 -15.66 -4.43 -19.39
N LYS A 26 -15.99 -5.02 -18.23
CA LYS A 26 -15.51 -6.33 -17.77
C LYS A 26 -13.97 -6.41 -17.70
N THR A 27 -13.30 -5.31 -17.35
CA THR A 27 -11.84 -5.17 -17.30
C THR A 27 -11.26 -5.03 -15.89
N VAL A 28 -12.08 -5.18 -14.83
CA VAL A 28 -11.71 -4.96 -13.41
C VAL A 28 -10.35 -5.56 -13.01
N LYS A 29 -10.07 -6.80 -13.42
CA LYS A 29 -8.83 -7.52 -13.07
C LYS A 29 -7.79 -7.53 -14.20
N SER A 30 -8.10 -6.95 -15.35
CA SER A 30 -7.22 -6.94 -16.52
C SER A 30 -5.93 -6.16 -16.22
N PRO A 31 -4.77 -6.60 -16.74
CA PRO A 31 -3.53 -5.82 -16.68
C PRO A 31 -3.75 -4.39 -17.18
N GLY A 32 -3.26 -3.41 -16.41
CA GLY A 32 -3.35 -1.99 -16.77
C GLY A 32 -4.70 -1.31 -16.51
N SER A 33 -5.75 -2.05 -16.14
CA SER A 33 -7.04 -1.44 -15.79
C SER A 33 -6.91 -0.50 -14.60
N HIS A 34 -7.75 0.53 -14.56
CA HIS A 34 -7.69 1.54 -13.52
C HIS A 34 -8.08 0.95 -12.16
N THR A 35 -9.05 0.04 -12.14
CA THR A 35 -9.50 -0.68 -10.94
C THR A 35 -8.39 -1.57 -10.39
N ARG A 36 -7.72 -2.38 -11.23
CA ARG A 36 -6.55 -3.15 -10.77
C ARG A 36 -5.43 -2.26 -10.24
N ASN A 37 -5.17 -1.13 -10.88
CA ASN A 37 -4.18 -0.19 -10.41
C ASN A 37 -4.57 0.46 -9.07
N LEU A 38 -5.84 0.81 -8.87
CA LEU A 38 -6.36 1.31 -7.60
C LEU A 38 -6.25 0.26 -6.49
N ARG A 39 -6.55 -1.02 -6.77
CA ARG A 39 -6.38 -2.14 -5.83
C ARG A 39 -4.94 -2.23 -5.32
N ARG A 40 -3.96 -2.13 -6.23
CA ARG A 40 -2.54 -2.17 -5.88
C ARG A 40 -2.07 -0.90 -5.16
N VAL A 41 -2.59 0.29 -5.50
CA VAL A 41 -2.34 1.50 -4.71
C VAL A 41 -2.84 1.32 -3.27
N ARG A 42 -4.05 0.77 -3.08
CA ARG A 42 -4.57 0.43 -1.76
C ARG A 42 -3.66 -0.56 -1.01
N GLN A 43 -3.11 -1.58 -1.68
CA GLN A 43 -2.14 -2.49 -1.05
C GLN A 43 -0.88 -1.75 -0.61
N GLY A 44 -0.37 -0.84 -1.44
CA GLY A 44 0.77 0.02 -1.10
C GLY A 44 0.51 0.91 0.13
N LEU A 45 -0.67 1.54 0.20
CA LEU A 45 -1.07 2.35 1.36
C LEU A 45 -1.05 1.53 2.65
N ASP A 46 -1.62 0.32 2.60
CA ASP A 46 -1.71 -0.55 3.76
C ASP A 46 -0.35 -1.15 4.15
N LEU A 47 0.53 -1.39 3.18
CA LEU A 47 1.91 -1.82 3.43
C LEU A 47 2.67 -0.77 4.23
N ILE A 48 2.58 0.51 3.83
CA ILE A 48 3.22 1.61 4.57
C ILE A 48 2.59 1.79 5.95
N ARG A 49 1.26 1.64 6.06
CA ARG A 49 0.54 1.72 7.34
C ARG A 49 1.04 0.65 8.32
N GLU A 50 1.11 -0.61 7.91
CA GLU A 50 1.60 -1.70 8.75
C GLU A 50 3.10 -1.59 9.02
N LEU A 51 3.90 -1.13 8.05
CA LEU A 51 5.32 -0.83 8.26
C LEU A 51 5.47 0.20 9.39
N PHE A 52 4.73 1.30 9.37
CA PHE A 52 4.80 2.32 10.40
C PHE A 52 4.35 1.82 11.77
N LYS A 53 3.28 1.02 11.84
CA LYS A 53 2.89 0.38 13.11
C LYS A 53 4.02 -0.48 13.67
N ASN A 54 4.62 -1.32 12.83
CA ASN A 54 5.72 -2.19 13.24
C ASN A 54 6.96 -1.39 13.63
N PHE A 55 7.28 -0.33 12.89
CA PHE A 55 8.41 0.57 13.16
C PHE A 55 8.28 1.28 14.51
N LEU A 56 7.05 1.59 14.93
CA LEU A 56 6.75 2.24 16.21
C LEU A 56 6.54 1.27 17.38
N SER A 57 6.45 -0.04 17.12
CA SER A 57 6.05 -1.02 18.13
C SER A 57 7.11 -1.26 19.22
N THR A 58 8.40 -1.21 18.89
CA THR A 58 9.50 -1.32 19.87
C THR A 58 10.77 -0.64 19.34
N GLU A 59 11.55 -0.01 20.22
CA GLU A 59 12.83 0.65 19.86
C GLU A 59 13.87 -0.32 19.27
N LYS A 60 13.77 -1.62 19.55
CA LYS A 60 14.71 -2.66 19.07
C LYS A 60 14.31 -3.29 17.72
N TYR A 61 13.20 -2.89 17.11
CA TYR A 61 12.84 -3.42 15.79
C TYR A 61 13.71 -2.80 14.70
N SER A 62 14.51 -3.64 14.03
CA SER A 62 15.18 -3.23 12.80
C SER A 62 14.14 -2.91 11.72
N LEU A 63 14.46 -1.93 10.86
CA LEU A 63 13.63 -1.58 9.72
C LEU A 63 13.31 -2.81 8.86
N LYS A 64 14.31 -3.68 8.64
CA LYS A 64 14.16 -4.94 7.92
C LYS A 64 13.06 -5.82 8.51
N LYS A 65 13.03 -6.00 9.84
CA LYS A 65 12.00 -6.82 10.50
C LYS A 65 10.61 -6.19 10.37
N ALA A 66 10.52 -4.87 10.56
CA ALA A 66 9.26 -4.14 10.43
C ALA A 66 8.68 -4.24 9.00
N ALA A 67 9.53 -4.03 7.99
CA ALA A 67 9.15 -4.12 6.58
C ALA A 67 8.81 -5.54 6.13
N THR A 68 9.58 -6.54 6.59
CA THR A 68 9.31 -7.95 6.28
C THR A 68 7.95 -8.37 6.84
N THR A 69 7.66 -8.01 8.10
CA THR A 69 6.39 -8.35 8.76
C THR A 69 5.21 -7.69 8.03
N ALA A 70 5.32 -6.39 7.71
CA ALA A 70 4.29 -5.67 6.98
C ALA A 70 4.03 -6.27 5.59
N TYR A 71 5.09 -6.63 4.87
CA TYR A 71 4.97 -7.27 3.55
C TYR A 71 4.28 -8.63 3.62
N GLN A 72 4.68 -9.48 4.58
CA GLN A 72 4.09 -10.80 4.79
C GLN A 72 2.58 -10.73 5.02
N GLN A 73 2.13 -9.72 5.77
CA GLN A 73 0.71 -9.53 6.07
C GLN A 73 -0.08 -8.94 4.91
N VAL A 74 0.45 -7.93 4.23
CA VAL A 74 -0.34 -7.10 3.31
C VAL A 74 -0.22 -7.54 1.85
N CYS A 75 0.98 -7.96 1.42
CA CYS A 75 1.29 -8.13 0.00
C CYS A 75 1.57 -9.59 -0.38
N ALA A 76 2.25 -10.34 0.50
CA ALA A 76 2.65 -11.71 0.21
C ALA A 76 1.51 -12.66 -0.21
N PRO A 77 0.27 -12.57 0.33
CA PRO A 77 -0.84 -13.41 -0.11
C PRO A 77 -1.19 -13.28 -1.60
N TYR A 78 -0.87 -12.13 -2.21
CA TYR A 78 -1.25 -11.78 -3.59
C TYR A 78 -0.06 -11.87 -4.57
N HIS A 79 1.14 -12.17 -4.07
CA HIS A 79 2.35 -12.23 -4.89
C HIS A 79 2.76 -13.66 -5.18
N THR A 80 3.27 -13.90 -6.39
CA THR A 80 3.83 -15.21 -6.76
C THR A 80 5.09 -15.53 -5.95
N TRP A 81 5.49 -16.81 -5.93
CA TRP A 81 6.72 -17.23 -5.26
C TRP A 81 7.94 -16.43 -5.74
N ALA A 82 8.08 -16.24 -7.05
CA ALA A 82 9.20 -15.49 -7.63
C ALA A 82 9.25 -14.04 -7.10
N VAL A 83 8.10 -13.37 -7.01
CA VAL A 83 8.02 -12.01 -6.47
C VAL A 83 8.35 -11.98 -4.98
N ARG A 84 7.86 -12.94 -4.19
CA ARG A 84 8.18 -13.02 -2.75
C ARG A 84 9.67 -13.24 -2.51
N THR A 85 10.31 -14.10 -3.30
CA THR A 85 11.76 -14.34 -3.24
C THR A 85 12.55 -13.08 -3.57
N ALA A 86 12.18 -12.37 -4.65
CA ALA A 86 12.82 -11.10 -5.01
C ALA A 86 12.67 -10.04 -3.91
N VAL A 87 11.49 -9.93 -3.30
CA VAL A 87 11.28 -9.02 -2.16
C VAL A 87 12.15 -9.41 -0.97
N SER A 88 12.22 -10.70 -0.62
CA SER A 88 13.06 -11.17 0.49
C SER A 88 14.53 -10.82 0.29
N ALA A 89 15.04 -10.95 -0.94
CA ALA A 89 16.39 -10.52 -1.28
C ALA A 89 16.56 -9.00 -1.13
N GLY A 90 15.61 -8.21 -1.64
CA GLY A 90 15.61 -6.75 -1.49
C GLY A 90 15.53 -6.25 -0.04
N MET A 91 14.87 -6.99 0.87
CA MET A 91 14.82 -6.63 2.29
C MET A 91 16.21 -6.61 2.95
N CYS A 92 17.19 -7.33 2.40
CA CYS A 92 18.58 -7.29 2.88
C CYS A 92 19.32 -5.99 2.50
N THR A 93 18.78 -5.19 1.59
CA THR A 93 19.39 -3.93 1.15
C THR A 93 18.73 -2.70 1.79
N LEU A 94 17.76 -2.92 2.71
CA LEU A 94 17.13 -1.82 3.43
C LEU A 94 18.15 -1.10 4.33
N PRO A 95 18.02 0.23 4.49
CA PRO A 95 18.84 0.96 5.43
C PRO A 95 18.56 0.53 6.87
N THR A 96 19.46 0.90 7.77
CA THR A 96 19.18 0.84 9.20
C THR A 96 18.07 1.84 9.59
N ARG A 97 17.56 1.72 10.82
CA ARG A 97 16.59 2.67 11.38
C ARG A 97 17.14 4.10 11.33
N ASP A 98 18.35 4.29 11.83
CA ASP A 98 18.97 5.61 11.96
C ASP A 98 19.26 6.22 10.59
N GLN A 99 19.73 5.42 9.63
CA GLN A 99 19.91 5.87 8.24
C GLN A 99 18.58 6.26 7.59
N LEU A 100 17.48 5.55 7.86
CA LEU A 100 16.16 5.96 7.36
C LEU A 100 15.76 7.31 7.93
N LEU A 101 15.88 7.51 9.25
CA LEU A 101 15.52 8.76 9.91
C LEU A 101 16.38 9.93 9.39
N LEU A 102 17.68 9.70 9.23
CA LEU A 102 18.59 10.68 8.62
C LEU A 102 18.18 11.04 7.19
N ASN A 103 17.86 10.04 6.36
CA ASN A 103 17.42 10.25 4.97
C ASN A 103 16.09 11.00 4.88
N LEU A 104 15.22 10.85 5.87
CA LEU A 104 13.97 11.59 5.98
C LEU A 104 14.15 12.98 6.58
N ASN A 105 15.34 13.30 7.08
CA ASN A 105 15.61 14.50 7.87
C ASN A 105 14.67 14.63 9.09
N GLU A 106 14.45 13.51 9.77
CA GLU A 106 13.53 13.40 10.91
C GLU A 106 14.25 12.83 12.14
N THR A 107 13.72 13.17 13.32
CA THR A 107 14.06 12.51 14.59
C THR A 107 13.07 11.38 14.86
N ASP A 108 13.37 10.47 15.80
CA ASP A 108 12.38 9.49 16.25
C ASP A 108 11.04 10.12 16.67
N LYS A 109 11.08 11.27 17.35
CA LYS A 109 9.88 11.95 17.85
C LYS A 109 9.04 12.54 16.71
N SER A 110 9.68 13.23 15.77
CA SER A 110 8.97 13.86 14.65
C SER A 110 8.50 12.83 13.62
N ALA A 111 9.32 11.83 13.31
CA ALA A 111 8.91 10.68 12.50
C ALA A 111 7.72 9.94 13.14
N ALA A 112 7.76 9.65 14.45
CA ALA A 112 6.65 8.98 15.13
C ALA A 112 5.33 9.77 15.07
N LYS A 113 5.40 11.09 15.15
CA LYS A 113 4.22 11.95 15.00
C LYS A 113 3.60 11.81 13.60
N GLU A 114 4.40 11.95 12.55
CA GLU A 114 3.89 11.87 11.17
C GLU A 114 3.47 10.45 10.78
N MET A 115 4.19 9.43 11.26
CA MET A 115 3.80 8.03 11.08
C MET A 115 2.43 7.73 11.71
N ARG A 116 2.15 8.20 12.93
CA ARG A 116 0.83 8.04 13.57
C ARG A 116 -0.26 8.76 12.80
N ARG A 117 0.03 9.96 12.29
CA ARG A 117 -0.90 10.72 11.44
C ARG A 117 -1.24 9.94 10.16
N TYR A 118 -0.24 9.37 9.49
CA TYR A 118 -0.44 8.51 8.33
C TYR A 118 -1.25 7.27 8.69
N ILE A 119 -0.92 6.57 9.79
CA ILE A 119 -1.63 5.37 10.23
C ILE A 119 -3.12 5.64 10.40
N LYS A 120 -3.48 6.76 11.05
CA LYS A 120 -4.88 7.16 11.26
C LYS A 120 -5.56 7.45 9.93
N ALA A 121 -4.99 8.34 9.11
CA ALA A 121 -5.63 8.80 7.87
C ALA A 121 -5.75 7.69 6.81
N SER A 122 -4.71 6.87 6.65
CA SER A 122 -4.70 5.78 5.67
C SER A 122 -5.74 4.71 5.97
N SER A 123 -6.03 4.44 7.26
CA SER A 123 -7.05 3.48 7.66
C SER A 123 -8.44 3.82 7.09
N ASP A 124 -8.82 5.09 7.13
CA ASP A 124 -10.12 5.54 6.61
C ASP A 124 -10.16 5.45 5.08
N VAL A 125 -9.10 5.89 4.40
CA VAL A 125 -8.98 5.81 2.93
C VAL A 125 -9.04 4.37 2.45
N ILE A 126 -8.31 3.46 3.11
CA ILE A 126 -8.31 2.03 2.82
C ILE A 126 -9.73 1.46 2.95
N LYS A 127 -10.43 1.80 4.04
CA LYS A 127 -11.81 1.35 4.27
C LYS A 127 -12.77 1.87 3.21
N ILE A 128 -12.63 3.13 2.78
CA ILE A 128 -13.43 3.72 1.70
C ILE A 128 -13.21 2.93 0.39
N ILE A 129 -11.95 2.64 0.05
CA ILE A 129 -11.63 1.87 -1.16
C ILE A 129 -12.16 0.44 -1.04
N ASP A 130 -11.96 -0.25 0.07
CA ASP A 130 -12.44 -1.63 0.26
C ASP A 130 -13.97 -1.71 0.15
N ASN A 131 -14.69 -0.78 0.79
CA ASN A 131 -16.14 -0.69 0.69
C ASN A 131 -16.63 -0.39 -0.73
N LEU A 132 -15.89 0.42 -1.49
CA LEU A 132 -16.23 0.74 -2.88
C LEU A 132 -16.25 -0.52 -3.76
N TYR A 133 -15.33 -1.46 -3.53
CA TYR A 133 -15.20 -2.72 -4.26
C TYR A 133 -16.27 -3.71 -3.80
N ILE A 134 -16.42 -3.88 -2.48
CA ILE A 134 -17.38 -4.82 -1.90
C ILE A 134 -18.81 -4.45 -2.31
N ALA A 135 -19.17 -3.16 -2.29
CA ALA A 135 -20.49 -2.68 -2.72
C ALA A 135 -20.83 -2.98 -4.19
N ARG A 136 -19.83 -3.35 -5.01
CA ARG A 136 -19.97 -3.74 -6.42
C ARG A 136 -19.79 -5.24 -6.65
N GLY A 137 -19.75 -6.03 -5.58
CA GLY A 137 -19.50 -7.47 -5.66
C GLY A 137 -18.07 -7.83 -6.09
N ILE A 138 -17.12 -6.91 -6.00
CA ILE A 138 -15.72 -7.16 -6.34
C ILE A 138 -15.02 -7.68 -5.08
N THR A 139 -14.54 -8.93 -5.12
CA THR A 139 -13.74 -9.52 -4.04
C THR A 139 -12.40 -8.79 -3.89
N LEU A 140 -11.71 -8.95 -2.75
CA LEU A 140 -10.41 -8.30 -2.48
C LEU A 140 -9.23 -9.29 -2.50
N ASP A 141 -9.49 -10.56 -2.82
CA ASP A 141 -8.57 -11.69 -2.72
C ASP A 141 -7.65 -11.88 -3.95
N TRP A 142 -7.41 -10.80 -4.71
CA TRP A 142 -6.66 -10.80 -5.98
C TRP A 142 -5.70 -9.63 -6.13
#